data_AF-A0AAC9S978-F1
#
_entry.id   AF-A0AAC9S978-F1
#
_cell.length_a   1.000
_cell.length_b   1.000
_cell.length_c   1.000
_cell.angle_alpha   90.00
_cell.angle_beta   90.00
_cell.angle_gamma   90.00
#
_symmetry.space_group_name_H-M   'P 1'
#
loop_
_entity.id
_entity.type
_entity.pdbx_description
1 polymer ?
#
loop_
_entity_poly.entity_id
_entity_poly.type
_entity_poly.pdbx_seq_one_letter_code
_entity_poly.pdbx_strand_id
1 'polypeptide(L)'
;MRAVLAILPLLFISACANPWTKVPEAELPKPIRYAMARPSPFVFGNYCGPGTRTGDLSARPVDRLDAACQTHDACYVARHNHCDCDGALVASAKAIRDDNATPRKMRGEAELLIATFAIPVCKVFPQGFMPPRDPAQLSALKTGAAG
;
A
#
# COMPACT_ATOMS: atom_id res chain seq x y z
N MET A 1 27.84 32.49 8.30
CA MET A 1 26.78 32.19 7.29
C MET A 1 27.38 31.53 6.04
N ARG A 2 28.05 30.37 6.17
CA ARG A 2 28.62 29.62 5.02
C ARG A 2 28.33 28.11 5.06
N ALA A 3 27.88 27.58 6.21
CA ALA A 3 27.56 26.16 6.36
C ALA A 3 26.15 25.76 5.88
N VAL A 4 25.27 26.73 5.60
CA VAL A 4 23.87 26.47 5.21
C VAL A 4 23.74 26.19 3.70
N LEU A 5 24.75 26.52 2.89
CA LEU A 5 24.73 26.38 1.43
C LEU A 5 25.14 24.99 0.92
N ALA A 6 25.58 24.08 1.79
CA ALA A 6 26.02 22.74 1.41
C ALA A 6 24.94 21.65 1.57
N ILE A 7 23.75 21.99 2.09
CA ILE A 7 22.66 21.02 2.31
C ILE A 7 21.66 21.02 1.12
N LEU A 8 21.63 22.09 0.32
CA LEU A 8 20.77 22.19 -0.86
C LEU A 8 21.01 21.16 -1.98
N PRO A 9 22.22 20.62 -2.25
CA PRO A 9 22.38 19.62 -3.30
C PRO A 9 21.93 18.22 -2.86
N LEU A 10 21.88 17.91 -1.55
CA LEU A 10 21.49 16.59 -1.04
C LEU A 10 19.98 16.32 -1.13
N LEU A 11 19.15 17.37 -1.16
CA LEU A 11 17.70 17.25 -1.36
C LEU A 11 17.31 16.99 -2.82
N PHE A 12 18.19 17.27 -3.79
CA PHE A 12 17.92 17.02 -5.22
C PHE A 12 18.30 15.62 -5.69
N ILE A 13 19.07 14.85 -4.91
CA ILE A 13 19.48 13.48 -5.28
C ILE A 13 18.39 12.45 -4.94
N SER A 14 17.45 12.75 -4.03
CA SER A 14 16.39 11.81 -3.65
C SER A 14 15.32 11.61 -4.74
N ALA A 15 15.14 12.59 -5.63
CA ALA A 15 14.20 12.49 -6.75
C ALA A 15 14.69 11.54 -7.87
N CYS A 16 15.97 11.18 -7.88
CA CYS A 16 16.56 10.25 -8.85
C CYS A 16 16.57 8.78 -8.37
N ALA A 17 16.13 8.50 -7.14
CA ALA A 17 16.26 7.17 -6.53
C ALA A 17 14.99 6.31 -6.59
N ASN A 18 13.86 6.81 -7.13
CA ASN A 18 12.66 5.99 -7.35
C ASN A 18 12.46 5.68 -8.85
N PRO A 19 12.85 4.48 -9.33
CA PRO A 19 12.75 4.10 -10.73
C PRO A 19 11.30 4.08 -11.25
N TRP A 20 10.31 3.93 -10.37
CA TRP A 20 8.90 3.74 -10.75
C TRP A 20 8.21 5.00 -11.27
N THR A 21 8.86 6.15 -11.17
CA THR A 21 8.34 7.42 -11.72
C THR A 21 8.45 7.53 -13.24
N LYS A 22 9.31 6.71 -13.87
CA LYS A 22 9.66 6.87 -15.28
C LYS A 22 9.17 5.74 -16.20
N VAL A 23 8.64 4.64 -15.66
CA VAL A 23 8.23 3.48 -16.47
C VAL A 23 6.80 3.07 -16.10
N PRO A 24 5.83 3.17 -17.02
CA PRO A 24 4.52 2.57 -16.85
C PRO A 24 4.64 1.05 -16.67
N GLU A 25 3.90 0.46 -15.74
CA GLU A 25 3.89 -0.99 -15.47
C GLU A 25 3.70 -1.83 -16.75
N ALA A 26 2.87 -1.34 -17.67
CA ALA A 26 2.60 -1.99 -18.95
C ALA A 26 3.87 -2.16 -19.82
N GLU A 27 4.84 -1.26 -19.67
CA GLU A 27 6.10 -1.22 -20.41
C GLU A 27 7.22 -2.00 -19.71
N LEU A 28 7.01 -2.48 -18.47
CA LEU A 28 8.00 -3.30 -17.79
C LEU A 28 8.15 -4.68 -18.46
N PRO A 29 9.37 -5.24 -18.50
CA PRO A 29 9.59 -6.61 -18.90
C PRO A 29 8.68 -7.58 -18.13
N LYS A 30 8.09 -8.55 -18.84
CA LYS A 30 7.27 -9.62 -18.25
C LYS A 30 7.81 -10.22 -16.94
N PRO A 31 9.11 -10.53 -16.77
CA PRO A 31 9.60 -11.09 -15.51
C PRO A 31 9.45 -10.14 -14.31
N ILE A 32 9.57 -8.82 -14.52
CA ILE A 32 9.39 -7.82 -13.47
C ILE A 32 7.91 -7.72 -13.12
N ARG A 33 7.03 -7.59 -14.12
CA ARG A 33 5.57 -7.58 -13.93
C ARG A 33 5.09 -8.83 -13.17
N TYR A 34 5.62 -9.99 -13.53
CA TYR A 34 5.30 -11.26 -12.87
C TYR A 34 5.79 -11.29 -11.43
N ALA A 35 7.00 -10.78 -11.16
CA ALA A 35 7.52 -10.68 -9.79
C ALA A 35 6.68 -9.76 -8.90
N MET A 36 6.08 -8.72 -9.48
CA MET A 36 5.22 -7.76 -8.78
C MET A 36 3.79 -8.25 -8.54
N ALA A 37 3.27 -9.07 -9.46
CA ALA A 37 1.97 -9.71 -9.34
C ALA A 37 2.03 -11.07 -8.63
N ARG A 38 3.15 -11.41 -7.98
CA ARG A 38 3.27 -12.66 -7.22
C ARG A 38 2.43 -12.58 -5.94
N PRO A 39 1.69 -13.66 -5.62
CA PRO A 39 1.20 -13.91 -4.28
C PRO A 39 2.25 -13.62 -3.21
N SER A 40 1.87 -12.85 -2.20
CA SER A 40 2.73 -12.57 -1.06
C SER A 40 2.41 -13.54 0.09
N PRO A 41 3.41 -14.25 0.63
CA PRO A 41 3.22 -15.07 1.82
C PRO A 41 3.19 -14.25 3.12
N PHE A 42 3.47 -12.93 3.05
CA PHE A 42 3.58 -12.05 4.21
C PHE A 42 2.33 -11.19 4.44
N VAL A 43 1.16 -11.70 4.03
CA VAL A 43 -0.12 -11.04 4.25
C VAL A 43 -0.92 -11.74 5.34
N PHE A 44 -1.55 -10.96 6.21
CA PHE A 44 -2.65 -11.44 7.06
C PHE A 44 -3.97 -11.12 6.36
N GLY A 45 -4.91 -12.07 6.37
CA GLY A 45 -6.05 -11.99 5.46
C GLY A 45 -5.60 -12.11 4.00
N ASN A 46 -6.25 -11.40 3.09
CA ASN A 46 -5.92 -11.40 1.66
C ASN A 46 -5.13 -10.17 1.22
N TYR A 47 -5.13 -9.10 2.01
CA TYR A 47 -4.67 -7.78 1.60
C TYR A 47 -3.69 -7.12 2.54
N CYS A 48 -3.80 -7.38 3.85
CA CYS A 48 -2.97 -6.65 4.78
C CYS A 48 -1.53 -7.18 4.79
N GLY A 49 -0.63 -6.48 4.09
CA GLY A 49 0.79 -6.78 4.04
C GLY A 49 1.43 -6.27 2.74
N PRO A 50 2.69 -6.64 2.47
CA PRO A 50 3.34 -6.26 1.23
C PRO A 50 2.78 -7.09 0.07
N GLY A 51 1.93 -6.49 -0.78
CA GLY A 51 1.24 -7.20 -1.87
C GLY A 51 -0.07 -7.85 -1.41
N THR A 52 -0.58 -8.82 -2.17
CA THR A 52 -1.84 -9.53 -1.84
C THR A 52 -1.66 -11.04 -1.88
N ARG A 53 -2.58 -11.78 -1.27
CA ARG A 53 -2.56 -13.25 -1.23
C ARG A 53 -2.60 -13.87 -2.63
N THR A 54 -3.32 -13.25 -3.57
CA THR A 54 -3.51 -13.77 -4.93
C THR A 54 -2.65 -13.05 -5.97
N GLY A 55 -2.02 -11.92 -5.61
CA GLY A 55 -1.32 -11.04 -6.54
C GLY A 55 -2.22 -10.01 -7.23
N ASP A 56 -3.53 -10.04 -6.97
CA ASP A 56 -4.52 -9.11 -7.49
C ASP A 56 -5.54 -8.66 -6.43
N LEU A 57 -6.56 -7.90 -6.85
CA LEU A 57 -7.64 -7.38 -6.00
C LEU A 57 -8.94 -8.21 -6.10
N SER A 58 -8.88 -9.47 -6.54
CA SER A 58 -10.09 -10.28 -6.79
C SER A 58 -10.62 -11.04 -5.58
N ALA A 59 -9.76 -11.32 -4.59
CA ALA A 59 -10.15 -12.09 -3.41
C ALA A 59 -11.17 -11.36 -2.53
N ARG A 60 -12.10 -12.10 -1.91
CA ARG A 60 -13.00 -11.48 -0.92
C ARG A 60 -12.22 -11.18 0.37
N PRO A 61 -12.33 -9.98 0.97
CA PRO A 61 -11.73 -9.71 2.26
C PRO A 61 -12.19 -10.72 3.32
N VAL A 62 -11.27 -11.16 4.17
CA VAL A 62 -11.53 -12.15 5.22
C VAL A 62 -12.32 -11.53 6.38
N ASP A 63 -12.05 -10.26 6.68
CA ASP A 63 -12.71 -9.51 7.74
C ASP A 63 -12.70 -7.99 7.48
N ARG A 64 -13.17 -7.21 8.46
CA ARG A 64 -13.26 -5.74 8.38
C ARG A 64 -11.89 -5.07 8.26
N LEU A 65 -10.84 -5.60 8.89
CA LEU A 65 -9.49 -5.04 8.79
C LEU A 65 -8.91 -5.34 7.40
N ASP A 66 -9.11 -6.57 6.91
CA ASP A 66 -8.70 -6.98 5.58
C ASP A 66 -9.40 -6.16 4.47
N ALA A 67 -10.67 -5.77 4.69
CA ALA A 67 -11.38 -4.87 3.78
C ALA A 67 -10.81 -3.45 3.76
N ALA A 68 -10.33 -2.96 4.90
CA ALA A 68 -9.63 -1.67 4.96
C ALA A 68 -8.30 -1.74 4.19
N CYS A 69 -7.57 -2.84 4.31
CA CYS A 69 -6.35 -3.08 3.53
C CYS A 69 -6.63 -3.20 2.02
N GLN A 70 -7.70 -3.90 1.61
CA GLN A 70 -8.11 -3.94 0.21
C GLN A 70 -8.40 -2.54 -0.35
N THR A 71 -9.06 -1.69 0.45
CA THR A 71 -9.35 -0.31 0.07
C THR A 71 -8.08 0.53 -0.07
N HIS A 72 -7.12 0.36 0.83
CA HIS A 72 -5.80 1.00 0.77
C HIS A 72 -5.03 0.59 -0.49
N ASP A 73 -4.99 -0.70 -0.76
CA ASP A 73 -4.38 -1.27 -1.96
C ASP A 73 -4.99 -0.70 -3.24
N ALA A 74 -6.32 -0.63 -3.31
CA ALA A 74 -7.03 -0.02 -4.43
C ALA A 74 -6.70 1.48 -4.56
N CYS A 75 -6.56 2.21 -3.44
CA CYS A 75 -6.15 3.60 -3.41
C CYS A 75 -4.75 3.81 -4.02
N TYR A 76 -3.81 2.91 -3.69
CA TYR A 76 -2.47 2.89 -4.29
C TYR A 76 -2.51 2.57 -5.80
N VAL A 77 -3.32 1.59 -6.23
CA VAL A 77 -3.47 1.25 -7.66
C VAL A 77 -4.08 2.41 -8.44
N ALA A 78 -5.03 3.14 -7.86
CA ALA A 78 -5.66 4.32 -8.44
C ALA A 78 -4.71 5.55 -8.51
N ARG A 79 -3.48 5.43 -7.99
CA ARG A 79 -2.46 6.49 -7.95
C ARG A 79 -2.96 7.77 -7.27
N HIS A 80 -3.78 7.61 -6.22
CA HIS A 80 -4.10 8.72 -5.33
C HIS A 80 -2.85 9.15 -4.53
N ASN A 81 -2.95 10.23 -3.78
CA ASN A 81 -1.87 10.63 -2.88
C ASN A 81 -1.62 9.54 -1.84
N HIS A 82 -0.44 8.91 -1.88
CA HIS A 82 -0.11 7.77 -1.01
C HIS A 82 -0.18 8.11 0.48
N CYS A 83 0.12 9.36 0.87
CA CYS A 83 -0.04 9.77 2.26
C CYS A 83 -1.50 9.86 2.70
N ASP A 84 -2.41 10.22 1.79
CA ASP A 84 -3.84 10.23 2.08
C ASP A 84 -4.38 8.81 2.18
N CYS A 85 -3.92 7.91 1.29
CA CYS A 85 -4.23 6.47 1.37
C CYS A 85 -3.76 5.87 2.71
N ASP A 86 -2.50 6.10 3.08
CA ASP A 86 -1.92 5.59 4.34
C ASP A 86 -2.67 6.17 5.56
N GLY A 87 -2.99 7.47 5.54
CA GLY A 87 -3.76 8.13 6.59
C GLY A 87 -5.16 7.54 6.77
N ALA A 88 -5.86 7.27 5.67
CA ALA A 88 -7.19 6.65 5.69
C ALA A 88 -7.15 5.21 6.23
N LEU A 89 -6.12 4.44 5.88
CA LEU A 89 -5.91 3.08 6.40
C LEU A 89 -5.68 3.11 7.92
N VAL A 90 -4.77 3.98 8.39
CA VAL A 90 -4.47 4.13 9.82
C VAL A 90 -5.71 4.58 10.60
N ALA A 91 -6.54 5.48 10.05
CA ALA A 91 -7.79 5.89 10.68
C ALA A 91 -8.76 4.72 10.82
N SER A 92 -8.93 3.92 9.77
CA SER A 92 -9.77 2.71 9.79
C SER A 92 -9.28 1.69 10.82
N ALA A 93 -7.97 1.43 10.87
CA ALA A 93 -7.37 0.50 11.83
C ALA A 93 -7.55 0.97 13.28
N LYS A 94 -7.42 2.28 13.56
CA LYS A 94 -7.69 2.84 14.90
C LYS A 94 -9.14 2.62 15.32
N ALA A 95 -10.10 2.87 14.43
CA ALA A 95 -11.51 2.62 14.72
C ALA A 95 -11.78 1.14 15.03
N ILE A 96 -11.14 0.21 14.32
CA ILE A 96 -11.25 -1.24 14.57
C ILE A 96 -10.61 -1.63 15.90
N ARG A 97 -9.42 -1.09 16.21
CA ARG A 97 -8.71 -1.34 17.47
C ARG A 97 -9.51 -0.87 18.69
N ASP A 98 -10.15 0.30 18.57
CA ASP A 98 -10.86 0.96 19.67
C ASP A 98 -12.30 0.43 19.86
N ASP A 99 -12.82 -0.34 18.90
CA ASP A 99 -14.12 -1.00 18.96
C ASP A 99 -14.07 -2.25 19.85
N ASN A 100 -14.75 -2.20 21.01
CA ASN A 100 -14.83 -3.33 21.94
C ASN A 100 -15.67 -4.51 21.46
N ALA A 101 -16.53 -4.32 20.44
CA ALA A 101 -17.26 -5.41 19.81
C ALA A 101 -16.39 -6.20 18.82
N THR A 102 -15.24 -5.64 18.40
CA THR A 102 -14.32 -6.30 17.48
C THR A 102 -13.54 -7.42 18.19
N PRO A 103 -13.38 -8.61 17.57
CA PRO A 103 -12.62 -9.71 18.15
C PRO A 103 -11.18 -9.29 18.53
N ARG A 104 -10.71 -9.72 19.71
CA ARG A 104 -9.37 -9.37 20.24
C ARG A 104 -8.24 -9.60 19.23
N LYS A 105 -8.28 -10.70 18.48
CA LYS A 105 -7.30 -11.01 17.41
C LYS A 105 -7.22 -9.88 16.38
N MET A 106 -8.36 -9.45 15.84
CA MET A 106 -8.44 -8.40 14.82
C MET A 106 -7.96 -7.05 15.37
N ARG A 107 -8.26 -6.73 16.64
CA ARG A 107 -7.74 -5.52 17.28
C ARG A 107 -6.21 -5.54 17.40
N GLY A 108 -5.62 -6.69 17.71
CA GLY A 108 -4.17 -6.87 17.77
C GLY A 108 -3.51 -6.75 16.39
N GLU A 109 -4.14 -7.29 15.34
CA GLU A 109 -3.68 -7.11 13.96
C GLU A 109 -3.78 -5.63 13.52
N ALA A 110 -4.84 -4.93 13.93
CA ALA A 110 -4.99 -3.50 13.68
C ALA A 110 -3.93 -2.67 14.42
N GLU A 111 -3.57 -3.05 15.65
CA GLU A 111 -2.49 -2.42 16.41
C GLU A 111 -1.12 -2.62 15.74
N LEU A 112 -0.82 -3.83 15.28
CA LEU A 112 0.40 -4.11 14.50
C LEU A 112 0.45 -3.31 13.20
N LEU A 113 -0.68 -3.19 12.50
CA LEU A 113 -0.80 -2.36 11.32
C LEU A 113 -0.44 -0.90 11.65
N ILE A 114 -1.07 -0.31 12.68
CA ILE A 114 -0.80 1.07 13.10
C ILE A 114 0.69 1.28 13.40
N ALA A 115 1.32 0.34 14.11
CA ALA A 115 2.74 0.40 14.42
C ALA A 115 3.62 0.38 13.16
N THR A 116 3.24 -0.39 12.15
CA THR A 116 3.96 -0.46 10.86
C THR A 116 3.95 0.89 10.13
N PHE A 117 2.87 1.65 10.25
CA PHE A 117 2.73 2.99 9.67
C PHE A 117 3.23 4.13 10.58
N ALA A 118 3.90 3.83 11.71
CA ALA A 118 4.50 4.84 12.58
C ALA A 118 5.63 5.61 11.89
N ILE A 119 6.31 4.97 10.93
CA ILE A 119 7.25 5.64 10.02
C ILE A 119 6.47 5.94 8.72
N PRO A 120 6.24 7.21 8.38
CA PRO A 120 5.45 7.56 7.20
C PRO A 120 6.24 7.27 5.93
N VAL A 121 6.16 6.04 5.43
CA VAL A 121 6.84 5.59 4.21
C VAL A 121 6.50 6.50 3.03
N CYS A 122 5.26 6.98 2.92
CA CYS A 122 4.84 7.94 1.91
C CYS A 122 5.63 9.28 1.94
N LYS A 123 6.19 9.70 3.09
CA LYS A 123 7.00 10.94 3.16
C LYS A 123 8.45 10.71 2.73
N VAL A 124 8.93 9.47 2.83
CA VAL A 124 10.26 9.07 2.38
C VAL A 124 10.23 8.64 0.90
N PHE A 125 9.17 7.94 0.51
CA PHE A 125 8.89 7.42 -0.82
C PHE A 125 7.50 7.89 -1.29
N PRO A 126 7.38 9.12 -1.82
CA PRO A 126 6.09 9.72 -2.19
C PRO A 126 5.32 8.97 -3.27
N GLN A 127 6.00 8.09 -4.00
CA GLN A 127 5.44 7.25 -5.06
C GLN A 127 5.39 5.78 -4.66
N GLY A 128 5.51 5.50 -3.35
CA GLY A 128 5.49 4.15 -2.80
C GLY A 128 6.86 3.48 -2.84
N PHE A 129 7.06 2.57 -1.89
CA PHE A 129 8.25 1.70 -1.83
C PHE A 129 8.14 0.51 -2.79
N MET A 130 6.93 0.00 -2.95
CA MET A 130 6.63 -1.09 -3.86
C MET A 130 6.33 -0.56 -5.27
N PRO A 131 6.65 -1.34 -6.30
CA PRO A 131 6.35 -0.95 -7.65
C PRO A 131 4.83 -0.91 -7.94
N PRO A 132 4.41 -0.06 -8.89
CA PRO A 132 2.99 0.25 -9.13
C PRO A 132 2.26 -0.95 -9.72
N ARG A 133 1.06 -1.25 -9.22
CA ARG A 133 0.24 -2.34 -9.77
C ARG A 133 -0.55 -1.91 -11.00
N ASP A 134 -1.00 -2.89 -11.78
CA ASP A 134 -1.80 -2.68 -12.98
C ASP A 134 -3.17 -2.07 -12.64
N PRO A 135 -3.54 -0.88 -13.17
CA PRO A 135 -4.84 -0.27 -12.98
C PRO A 135 -6.03 -1.16 -13.38
N ALA A 136 -5.84 -2.15 -14.27
CA ALA A 136 -6.87 -3.11 -14.64
C ALA A 136 -7.40 -3.91 -13.43
N GLN A 137 -6.62 -4.02 -12.35
CA GLN A 137 -7.05 -4.66 -11.11
C GLN A 137 -8.25 -3.96 -10.46
N LEU A 138 -8.44 -2.64 -10.67
CA LEU A 138 -9.61 -1.90 -10.17
C LEU A 138 -10.91 -2.34 -10.86
N SER A 139 -10.83 -2.72 -12.13
CA SER A 139 -11.97 -3.27 -12.87
C SER A 139 -12.33 -4.65 -12.36
N ALA A 140 -11.33 -5.51 -12.08
CA ALA A 140 -11.55 -6.84 -11.50
C ALA A 140 -12.19 -6.78 -10.10
N LEU A 141 -11.79 -5.79 -9.28
CA LEU A 141 -12.39 -5.54 -7.96
C LEU A 141 -13.90 -5.25 -8.07
N LYS A 142 -14.31 -4.43 -9.04
CA LYS A 142 -15.74 -4.09 -9.26
C LYS A 142 -16.56 -5.30 -9.67
N THR A 143 -15.99 -6.21 -10.46
CA THR A 143 -16.67 -7.43 -10.91
C THR A 143 -16.78 -8.47 -9.81
N GLY A 144 -15.75 -8.60 -8.94
CA GLY A 144 -15.74 -9.53 -7.82
C GLY A 144 -16.67 -9.12 -6.65
N ALA A 145 -16.98 -7.82 -6.51
CA ALA A 145 -17.93 -7.31 -5.51
C ALA A 145 -19.41 -7.59 -5.85
N ALA A 146 -19.71 -8.01 -7.09
CA ALA A 146 -21.06 -8.24 -7.60
C ALA A 146 -21.50 -9.72 -7.60
N GLY A 147 -20.70 -10.63 -7.02
CA GLY A 147 -20.94 -12.08 -6.99
C GLY A 147 -21.17 -12.65 -5.60
#